data_AF-A0A0J0UNI7-F1
#
_entry.id   AF-A0A0J0UNI7-F1
#
_cell.length_a   1.000
_cell.length_b   1.000
_cell.length_c   1.000
_cell.angle_alpha   90.00
_cell.angle_beta   90.00
_cell.angle_gamma   90.00
#
_symmetry.space_group_name_H-M   'P 1'
#
loop_
_entity.id
_entity.type
_entity.pdbx_description
1 polymer ?
#
loop_
_entity_poly.entity_id
_entity_poly.type
_entity_poly.pdbx_seq_one_letter_code
_entity_poly.pdbx_strand_id
1 'polypeptide(L)'
;MNTLPTDNDPVQAWMALGVQSAILARTMPAVRHDLAGPLSAMRMAATVLKRRLGTGELPPAQAVERVEQFEGHLTRLADSAKRLRHWDLPAQDSAQPLAAVAAQTVQLARPLLAMRGTDLQAPGPLPETPVAAHTTLCLLLGALYHLAEAGSPPPARITLQAVQGRSGLRVQADGQADAGLAAFASQPVPPLDAAALLCLARHGGAHVQCGAGWVELDAAPARPDVTP
;
A
#
# COMPACT_ATOMS: atom_id res chain seq x y z
N MET A 1 6.47 -13.98 43.15
CA MET A 1 7.28 -13.55 41.99
C MET A 1 6.35 -13.46 40.79
N ASN A 2 5.71 -12.31 40.60
CA ASN A 2 4.87 -12.03 39.44
C ASN A 2 5.74 -11.41 38.36
N THR A 3 6.01 -12.15 37.29
CA THR A 3 6.55 -11.61 36.06
C THR A 3 5.41 -10.97 35.28
N LEU A 4 5.23 -9.66 35.40
CA LEU A 4 4.47 -8.88 34.44
C LEU A 4 5.17 -8.98 33.08
N PRO A 5 4.47 -9.24 31.96
CA PRO A 5 5.07 -9.22 30.64
C PRO A 5 5.52 -7.80 30.31
N THR A 6 6.83 -7.56 30.34
CA THR A 6 7.46 -6.32 29.84
C THR A 6 7.48 -6.37 28.31
N ASP A 7 6.33 -6.21 27.68
CA ASP A 7 6.21 -6.31 26.20
C ASP A 7 6.05 -4.94 25.53
N ASN A 8 6.64 -3.89 26.13
CA ASN A 8 6.60 -2.55 25.56
C ASN A 8 7.93 -1.83 25.82
N ASP A 9 9.01 -2.40 25.27
CA ASP A 9 10.28 -1.69 25.19
C ASP A 9 10.07 -0.45 24.29
N PRO A 10 10.14 0.78 24.84
CA PRO A 10 9.91 1.99 24.06
C PRO A 10 10.86 2.09 22.87
N VAL A 11 12.08 1.55 22.97
CA VAL A 11 13.05 1.53 21.86
C VAL A 11 12.52 0.69 20.70
N GLN A 12 11.92 -0.48 20.98
CA GLN A 12 11.33 -1.33 19.94
C GLN A 12 10.12 -0.68 19.28
N ALA A 13 9.29 0.02 20.05
CA ALA A 13 8.18 0.79 19.50
C ALA A 13 8.68 1.92 18.58
N TRP A 14 9.71 2.68 18.99
CA TRP A 14 10.32 3.71 18.16
C TRP A 14 10.95 3.15 16.87
N MET A 15 11.63 2.01 16.96
CA MET A 15 12.18 1.33 15.78
C MET A 15 11.07 0.92 14.81
N ALA A 16 9.98 0.31 15.30
CA ALA A 16 8.87 -0.10 14.46
C ALA A 16 8.18 1.10 13.77
N LEU A 17 7.97 2.21 14.49
CA LEU A 17 7.46 3.46 13.91
C LEU A 17 8.41 4.03 12.85
N GLY A 18 9.73 3.94 13.07
CA GLY A 18 10.75 4.31 12.10
C GLY A 18 10.67 3.47 10.81
N VAL A 19 10.51 2.15 10.95
CA VAL A 19 10.31 1.22 9.82
C VAL A 19 9.03 1.55 9.07
N GLN A 20 7.92 1.76 9.78
CA GLN A 20 6.65 2.15 9.18
C GLN A 20 6.79 3.45 8.38
N SER A 21 7.43 4.47 8.95
CA SER A 21 7.72 5.74 8.27
C SER A 21 8.55 5.53 7.00
N ALA A 22 9.57 4.66 7.05
CA ALA A 22 10.39 4.33 5.88
C ALA A 22 9.61 3.61 4.77
N ILE A 23 8.64 2.76 5.11
CA ILE A 23 7.73 2.10 4.15
C ILE A 23 6.77 3.13 3.55
N LEU A 24 6.22 4.03 4.37
CA LEU A 24 5.31 5.08 3.90
C LEU A 24 6.02 6.07 2.99
N ALA A 25 7.27 6.44 3.28
CA ALA A 25 8.08 7.33 2.46
C ALA A 25 8.27 6.81 1.02
N ARG A 26 8.39 5.48 0.85
CA ARG A 26 8.47 4.83 -0.47
C ARG A 26 7.15 4.91 -1.23
N THR A 27 6.03 4.80 -0.52
CA THR A 27 4.70 4.75 -1.14
C THR A 27 4.14 6.14 -1.43
N MET A 28 4.59 7.16 -0.70
CA MET A 28 4.08 8.54 -0.77
C MET A 28 4.11 9.17 -2.18
N PRO A 29 5.16 8.99 -3.02
CA PRO A 29 5.16 9.55 -4.37
C PRO A 29 4.00 9.03 -5.23
N ALA A 30 3.69 7.73 -5.16
CA ALA A 30 2.57 7.14 -5.87
C ALA A 30 1.23 7.71 -5.39
N VAL A 31 1.06 7.84 -4.07
CA VAL A 31 -0.16 8.41 -3.50
C VAL A 31 -0.34 9.89 -3.85
N ARG A 32 0.74 10.68 -3.86
CA ARG A 32 0.70 12.08 -4.31
C ARG A 32 0.28 12.20 -5.77
N HIS A 33 0.80 11.32 -6.63
CA HIS A 33 0.41 11.28 -8.03
C HIS A 33 -1.09 10.95 -8.19
N ASP A 34 -1.58 9.93 -7.49
CA ASP A 34 -2.99 9.52 -7.50
C ASP A 34 -3.94 10.62 -6.99
N LEU A 35 -3.50 11.46 -6.05
CA LEU A 35 -4.27 12.61 -5.55
C LEU A 35 -4.22 13.82 -6.51
N ALA A 36 -3.05 14.13 -7.06
CA ALA A 36 -2.84 15.33 -7.87
C ALA A 36 -3.39 15.21 -9.30
N GLY A 37 -3.40 14.00 -9.86
CA GLY A 37 -3.89 13.71 -11.22
C GLY A 37 -5.35 14.12 -11.44
N PRO A 38 -6.31 13.57 -10.66
CA PRO A 38 -7.72 13.93 -10.76
C PRO A 38 -7.98 15.42 -10.57
N LEU A 39 -7.29 16.07 -9.62
CA LEU A 39 -7.41 17.52 -9.39
C LEU A 39 -7.03 18.34 -10.62
N SER A 40 -5.94 17.97 -11.30
CA SER A 40 -5.47 18.66 -12.51
C SER A 40 -6.46 18.49 -13.67
N ALA A 41 -6.95 17.26 -13.87
CA ALA A 41 -7.97 16.96 -14.88
C ALA A 41 -9.27 17.71 -14.62
N MET A 42 -9.72 17.75 -13.36
CA MET A 42 -10.91 18.49 -12.95
C MET A 42 -10.74 19.99 -13.20
N ARG A 43 -9.59 20.58 -12.84
CA ARG A 43 -9.33 22.01 -13.07
C ARG A 43 -9.38 22.36 -14.56
N MET A 44 -8.75 21.54 -15.42
CA MET A 44 -8.79 21.73 -16.86
C MET A 44 -10.21 21.60 -17.42
N ALA A 45 -10.92 20.53 -17.06
CA ALA A 45 -12.30 20.32 -17.51
C ALA A 45 -13.22 21.47 -17.04
N ALA A 46 -13.04 22.00 -15.82
CA ALA A 46 -13.84 23.10 -15.30
C ALA A 46 -13.57 24.40 -16.05
N THR A 47 -12.31 24.64 -16.43
CA THR A 47 -11.91 25.79 -17.25
C THR A 47 -12.55 25.73 -18.64
N VAL A 48 -12.53 24.55 -19.28
CA VAL A 48 -13.18 24.32 -20.58
C VAL A 48 -14.69 24.48 -20.48
N LEU A 49 -15.31 23.92 -19.43
CA LEU A 49 -16.74 24.03 -19.19
C LEU A 49 -17.16 25.50 -18.99
N LYS A 50 -16.44 26.25 -18.14
CA LYS A 50 -16.66 27.69 -17.92
C LYS A 50 -16.57 28.48 -19.22
N ARG A 51 -15.58 28.20 -20.06
CA ARG A 51 -15.41 28.87 -21.36
C ARG A 51 -16.58 28.59 -22.31
N ARG A 52 -17.02 27.32 -22.41
CA ARG A 52 -18.11 26.92 -23.31
C ARG A 52 -19.48 27.43 -22.85
N LEU A 53 -19.72 27.48 -21.54
CA LEU A 53 -20.91 28.11 -20.98
C LEU A 53 -20.93 29.62 -21.24
N GLY A 54 -19.80 30.31 -21.06
CA GLY A 54 -19.67 31.75 -21.31
C GLY A 54 -19.80 32.17 -22.78
N THR A 55 -19.60 31.24 -23.72
CA THR A 55 -19.74 31.46 -25.16
C THR A 55 -21.11 31.01 -25.70
N GLY A 56 -21.95 30.38 -24.87
CA GLY A 56 -23.26 29.86 -25.27
C GLY A 56 -23.20 28.60 -26.17
N GLU A 57 -22.02 28.01 -26.36
CA GLU A 57 -21.78 26.92 -27.30
C GLU A 57 -22.06 25.53 -26.71
N LEU A 58 -22.54 25.44 -25.47
CA LEU A 58 -22.72 24.16 -24.77
C LEU A 58 -24.18 23.75 -24.63
N PRO A 59 -24.61 22.65 -25.28
CA PRO A 59 -25.93 22.06 -25.05
C PRO A 59 -26.10 21.59 -23.60
N PRO A 60 -27.30 21.72 -23.00
CA PRO A 60 -27.57 21.31 -21.62
C PRO A 60 -27.20 19.85 -21.31
N ALA A 61 -27.46 18.92 -22.24
CA ALA A 61 -27.11 17.51 -22.08
C ALA A 61 -25.60 17.27 -21.95
N GLN A 62 -24.77 18.03 -22.68
CA GLN A 62 -23.32 17.97 -22.55
C GLN A 62 -22.82 18.62 -21.25
N ALA A 63 -23.55 19.59 -20.71
CA ALA A 63 -23.23 20.15 -19.40
C ALA A 63 -23.44 19.12 -18.28
N VAL A 64 -24.55 18.36 -18.32
CA VAL A 64 -24.85 17.30 -17.36
C VAL A 64 -23.78 16.20 -17.39
N GLU A 65 -23.41 15.70 -18.57
CA GLU A 65 -22.35 14.67 -18.71
C GLU A 65 -21.02 15.12 -18.09
N ARG A 66 -20.67 16.41 -18.22
CA ARG A 66 -19.45 16.96 -17.61
C ARG A 66 -19.54 17.07 -16.10
N VAL A 67 -20.72 17.34 -15.55
CA VAL A 67 -20.97 17.31 -14.10
C VAL A 67 -20.83 15.89 -13.56
N GLU A 68 -21.42 14.90 -14.22
CA GLU A 68 -21.28 13.48 -13.82
C GLU A 68 -19.80 13.04 -13.84
N GLN A 69 -19.02 13.47 -14.82
CA GLN A 69 -17.57 13.23 -14.85
C GLN A 69 -16.84 13.90 -13.68
N PHE A 70 -17.25 15.10 -13.24
CA PHE A 70 -16.68 15.73 -12.05
C PHE A 70 -17.04 14.98 -10.77
N GLU A 71 -18.28 14.54 -10.63
CA GLU A 71 -18.71 13.73 -9.48
C GLU A 71 -17.90 12.44 -9.39
N GLY A 72 -17.67 11.75 -10.52
CA GLY A 72 -16.80 10.58 -10.57
C GLY A 72 -15.34 10.85 -10.22
N HIS A 73 -14.80 12.03 -10.54
CA HIS A 73 -13.46 12.43 -10.10
C HIS A 73 -13.42 12.81 -8.61
N LEU A 74 -14.46 13.48 -8.10
CA LEU A 74 -14.59 13.87 -6.68
C LEU A 74 -14.68 12.65 -5.78
N THR A 75 -15.48 11.64 -6.15
CA THR A 75 -15.58 10.38 -5.40
C THR A 75 -14.22 9.70 -5.30
N ARG A 76 -13.50 9.57 -6.43
CA ARG A 76 -12.15 9.00 -6.46
C ARG A 76 -11.16 9.77 -5.59
N LEU A 77 -11.24 11.11 -5.60
CA LEU A 77 -10.40 11.95 -4.76
C LEU A 77 -10.73 11.79 -3.27
N ALA A 78 -12.02 11.78 -2.91
CA ALA A 78 -12.48 11.60 -1.55
C ALA A 78 -12.06 10.23 -0.99
N ASP A 79 -12.16 9.17 -1.79
CA ASP A 79 -11.71 7.84 -1.40
C ASP A 79 -10.20 7.78 -1.23
N SER A 80 -9.44 8.45 -2.11
CA SER A 80 -7.99 8.56 -1.99
C SER A 80 -7.56 9.32 -0.73
N ALA A 81 -8.26 10.41 -0.39
CA ALA A 81 -8.03 11.16 0.84
C ALA A 81 -8.41 10.35 2.10
N LYS A 82 -9.51 9.59 2.07
CA LYS A 82 -9.87 8.66 3.15
C LYS A 82 -8.81 7.58 3.35
N ARG A 83 -8.28 6.99 2.27
CA ARG A 83 -7.19 6.01 2.34
C ARG A 83 -5.94 6.59 2.99
N LEU A 84 -5.56 7.82 2.61
CA LEU A 84 -4.42 8.53 3.21
C LEU A 84 -4.64 8.80 4.71
N ARG A 85 -5.87 9.14 5.13
CA ARG A 85 -6.18 9.36 6.56
C ARG A 85 -6.02 8.09 7.39
N HIS A 86 -6.41 6.93 6.86
CA HIS A 86 -6.26 5.65 7.57
C HIS A 86 -4.80 5.17 7.67
N TRP A 87 -3.87 5.79 6.93
CA TRP A 87 -2.44 5.52 7.06
C TRP A 87 -1.74 6.26 8.20
N ASP A 88 -2.28 7.40 8.61
CA ASP A 88 -1.62 8.32 9.55
C ASP A 88 -2.05 8.10 11.02
N LEU A 89 -3.15 7.39 11.25
CA LEU A 89 -3.63 7.05 12.59
C LEU A 89 -3.47 5.55 12.88
N PRO A 90 -2.42 5.13 13.60
CA PRO A 90 -2.30 3.77 14.16
C PRO A 90 -3.39 3.41 15.17
N ALA A 91 -4.19 4.39 15.62
CA ALA A 91 -4.94 4.29 16.88
C ALA A 91 -6.11 3.31 16.86
N GLN A 92 -6.61 2.89 15.69
CA GLN A 92 -7.67 1.89 15.58
C GLN A 92 -7.44 1.08 14.31
N ASP A 93 -6.67 -0.02 14.43
CA ASP A 93 -6.50 -0.94 13.32
C ASP A 93 -7.84 -1.62 13.02
N SER A 94 -8.57 -1.08 12.03
CA SER A 94 -9.91 -1.54 11.68
C SER A 94 -9.87 -2.94 11.08
N ALA A 95 -10.85 -3.77 11.43
CA ALA A 95 -11.04 -5.06 10.78
C ALA A 95 -11.45 -4.86 9.31
N GLN A 96 -10.64 -5.34 8.37
CA GLN A 96 -10.99 -5.40 6.95
C GLN A 96 -10.73 -6.79 6.37
N PRO A 97 -11.44 -7.19 5.30
CA PRO A 97 -11.13 -8.46 4.64
C PRO A 97 -9.70 -8.47 4.07
N LEU A 98 -8.98 -9.57 4.25
CA LEU A 98 -7.62 -9.74 3.74
C LEU A 98 -7.51 -9.46 2.23
N ALA A 99 -8.51 -9.87 1.46
CA ALA A 99 -8.59 -9.58 0.02
C ALA A 99 -8.59 -8.08 -0.27
N ALA A 100 -9.33 -7.28 0.50
CA ALA A 100 -9.38 -5.82 0.34
C ALA A 100 -8.04 -5.16 0.68
N VAL A 101 -7.40 -5.60 1.77
CA VAL A 101 -6.08 -5.11 2.18
C VAL A 101 -5.02 -5.44 1.14
N ALA A 102 -5.00 -6.68 0.62
CA ALA A 102 -4.07 -7.10 -0.42
C ALA A 102 -4.28 -6.33 -1.73
N ALA A 103 -5.52 -6.10 -2.14
CA ALA A 103 -5.85 -5.28 -3.30
C ALA A 103 -5.33 -3.84 -3.14
N GLN A 104 -5.52 -3.26 -1.94
CA GLN A 104 -5.00 -1.95 -1.61
C GLN A 104 -3.45 -1.93 -1.68
N THR A 105 -2.78 -2.93 -1.10
CA THR A 105 -1.31 -3.05 -1.20
C THR A 105 -0.83 -3.07 -2.65
N VAL A 106 -1.48 -3.86 -3.51
CA VAL A 106 -1.13 -3.96 -4.93
C VAL A 106 -1.29 -2.63 -5.65
N GLN A 107 -2.39 -1.92 -5.40
CA GLN A 107 -2.64 -0.62 -6.00
C GLN A 107 -1.51 0.38 -5.68
N LEU A 108 -1.04 0.37 -4.43
CA LEU A 108 -0.09 1.33 -3.90
C LEU A 108 1.37 1.03 -4.30
N ALA A 109 1.75 -0.25 -4.32
CA ALA A 109 3.12 -0.66 -4.64
C ALA A 109 3.40 -0.66 -6.15
N ARG A 110 2.38 -0.91 -6.98
CA ARG A 110 2.53 -1.11 -8.43
C ARG A 110 3.30 0.02 -9.14
N PRO A 111 3.02 1.32 -8.91
CA PRO A 111 3.73 2.38 -9.63
C PRO A 111 5.24 2.37 -9.35
N LEU A 112 5.63 2.14 -8.10
CA LEU A 112 7.04 2.11 -7.72
C LEU A 112 7.76 0.87 -8.25
N LEU A 113 7.11 -0.29 -8.20
CA LEU A 113 7.67 -1.52 -8.78
C LEU A 113 7.81 -1.43 -10.30
N ALA A 114 6.82 -0.83 -10.99
CA ALA A 114 6.89 -0.61 -12.42
C ALA A 114 8.08 0.27 -12.84
N MET A 115 8.40 1.31 -12.06
CA MET A 115 9.60 2.14 -12.29
C MET A 115 10.91 1.35 -12.14
N ARG A 116 10.91 0.24 -11.38
CA ARG A 116 12.05 -0.67 -11.20
C ARG A 116 12.10 -1.80 -12.24
N GLY A 117 11.14 -1.84 -13.17
CA GLY A 117 10.99 -2.95 -14.12
C GLY A 117 10.45 -4.23 -13.49
N THR A 118 9.88 -4.16 -12.28
CA THR A 118 9.28 -5.28 -11.58
C THR A 118 7.77 -5.32 -11.82
N ASP A 119 7.29 -6.41 -12.40
CA ASP A 119 5.87 -6.65 -12.63
C ASP A 119 5.19 -7.20 -11.36
N LEU A 120 4.14 -6.53 -10.89
CA LEU A 120 3.35 -6.97 -9.74
C LEU A 120 2.08 -7.68 -10.21
N GLN A 121 2.02 -8.99 -9.97
CA GLN A 121 0.83 -9.79 -10.25
C GLN A 121 -0.18 -9.64 -9.11
N ALA A 122 -1.44 -9.42 -9.49
CA ALA A 122 -2.53 -9.37 -8.52
C ALA A 122 -2.65 -10.73 -7.80
N PRO A 123 -3.06 -10.74 -6.52
CA PRO A 123 -3.27 -11.99 -5.82
C PRO A 123 -4.35 -12.82 -6.52
N GLY A 124 -4.20 -14.14 -6.44
CA GLY A 124 -5.30 -15.07 -6.74
C GLY A 124 -6.47 -14.90 -5.77
N PRO A 125 -7.50 -15.77 -5.81
CA PRO A 125 -8.61 -15.70 -4.86
C PRO A 125 -8.08 -15.81 -3.42
N LEU A 126 -8.32 -14.76 -2.63
CA LEU A 126 -7.92 -14.66 -1.23
C LEU A 126 -9.12 -14.88 -0.31
N PRO A 127 -8.90 -15.36 0.92
CA PRO A 127 -9.98 -15.47 1.90
C PRO A 127 -10.45 -14.08 2.35
N GLU A 128 -11.75 -13.95 2.61
CA GLU A 128 -12.39 -12.73 3.15
C GLU A 128 -12.25 -12.61 4.68
N THR A 129 -11.27 -13.31 5.27
CA THR A 129 -11.05 -13.28 6.71
C THR A 129 -10.70 -11.86 7.18
N PRO A 130 -11.32 -11.37 8.27
CA PRO A 130 -11.03 -10.05 8.79
C PRO A 130 -9.64 -10.01 9.44
N VAL A 131 -8.86 -9.00 9.08
CA VAL A 131 -7.48 -8.79 9.55
C VAL A 131 -7.30 -7.36 10.05
N ALA A 132 -6.27 -7.14 10.85
CA ALA A 132 -5.83 -5.81 11.24
C ALA A 132 -5.27 -5.09 9.99
N ALA A 133 -6.10 -4.25 9.37
CA ALA A 133 -5.87 -3.68 8.04
C ALA A 133 -4.55 -2.90 7.92
N HIS A 134 -4.27 -1.99 8.85
CA HIS A 134 -3.10 -1.11 8.82
C HIS A 134 -1.80 -1.89 9.04
N THR A 135 -1.78 -2.75 10.05
CA THR A 135 -0.62 -3.62 10.33
C THR A 135 -0.32 -4.52 9.14
N THR A 136 -1.34 -5.19 8.61
CA THR A 136 -1.22 -6.08 7.45
C THR A 136 -0.77 -5.33 6.21
N LEU A 137 -1.30 -4.14 5.95
CA LEU A 137 -0.92 -3.27 4.84
C LEU A 137 0.55 -2.85 4.91
N CYS A 138 1.02 -2.39 6.07
CA CYS A 138 2.41 -1.99 6.26
C CYS A 138 3.37 -3.17 6.07
N LEU A 139 3.01 -4.34 6.60
CA LEU A 139 3.81 -5.56 6.46
C LEU A 139 3.88 -6.04 5.00
N LEU A 140 2.77 -6.05 4.27
CA LEU A 140 2.75 -6.44 2.85
C LEU A 140 3.52 -5.44 1.99
N LEU A 141 3.36 -4.13 2.20
CA LEU A 141 4.15 -3.10 1.50
C LEU A 141 5.64 -3.26 1.81
N GLY A 142 5.98 -3.50 3.07
CA GLY A 142 7.34 -3.78 3.49
C GLY A 142 7.90 -5.00 2.76
N ALA A 143 7.18 -6.12 2.71
CA ALA A 143 7.59 -7.33 2.02
C ALA A 143 7.86 -7.09 0.52
N LEU A 144 6.97 -6.35 -0.16
CA LEU A 144 7.15 -5.98 -1.57
C LEU A 144 8.40 -5.14 -1.80
N TYR A 145 8.63 -4.12 -0.97
CA TYR A 145 9.80 -3.25 -1.12
C TYR A 145 11.09 -3.94 -0.72
N HIS A 146 11.06 -4.77 0.32
CA HIS A 146 12.20 -5.61 0.71
C HIS A 146 12.64 -6.50 -0.46
N LEU A 147 11.73 -7.25 -1.07
CA LEU A 147 12.05 -8.13 -2.19
C LEU A 147 12.50 -7.36 -3.44
N ALA A 148 11.93 -6.18 -3.69
CA ALA A 148 12.34 -5.32 -4.80
C ALA A 148 13.72 -4.68 -4.59
N GLU A 149 14.20 -4.58 -3.35
CA GLU A 149 15.45 -3.90 -2.96
C GLU A 149 16.56 -4.87 -2.55
N ALA A 150 16.24 -6.13 -2.24
CA ALA A 150 17.19 -7.13 -1.74
C ALA A 150 18.22 -7.59 -2.78
N GLY A 151 17.93 -7.45 -4.07
CA GLY A 151 18.78 -7.94 -5.17
C GLY A 151 19.17 -6.84 -6.16
N SER A 152 20.36 -7.00 -6.75
CA SER A 152 20.79 -6.25 -7.94
C SER A 152 21.24 -7.26 -9.00
N PRO A 153 20.53 -7.40 -10.13
CA PRO A 153 19.33 -6.65 -10.55
C PRO A 153 18.07 -6.96 -9.70
N PRO A 154 17.07 -6.05 -9.69
CA PRO A 154 15.79 -6.30 -9.00
C PRO A 154 15.02 -7.45 -9.67
N PRO A 155 14.01 -8.04 -8.99
CA PRO A 155 13.24 -9.14 -9.56
C PRO A 155 12.38 -8.68 -10.74
N ALA A 156 12.22 -9.56 -11.74
CA ALA A 156 11.36 -9.29 -12.89
C ALA A 156 9.87 -9.27 -12.51
N ARG A 157 9.49 -10.11 -11.55
CA ARG A 157 8.10 -10.29 -11.13
C ARG A 157 8.01 -10.51 -9.63
N ILE A 158 6.96 -9.97 -9.02
CA ILE A 158 6.54 -10.31 -7.67
C ILE A 158 5.08 -10.78 -7.70
N THR A 159 4.79 -11.88 -7.02
CA THR A 159 3.45 -12.48 -6.93
C THR A 159 2.97 -12.55 -5.47
N LEU A 160 1.67 -12.32 -5.26
CA LEU A 160 1.01 -12.53 -3.97
C LEU A 160 0.15 -13.79 -4.05
N GLN A 161 0.32 -14.70 -3.09
CA GLN A 161 -0.37 -15.99 -3.06
C GLN A 161 -0.90 -16.26 -1.65
N ALA A 162 -2.05 -16.92 -1.53
CA ALA A 162 -2.53 -17.39 -0.24
C ALA A 162 -1.68 -18.59 0.23
N VAL A 163 -1.37 -18.63 1.52
CA VAL A 163 -0.71 -19.79 2.14
C VAL A 163 -1.77 -20.85 2.43
N GLN A 164 -1.59 -22.08 1.93
CA GLN A 164 -2.56 -23.14 2.16
C GLN A 164 -2.66 -23.50 3.65
N GLY A 165 -3.89 -23.59 4.15
CA GLY A 165 -4.17 -23.99 5.53
C GLY A 165 -3.89 -22.93 6.60
N ARG A 166 -3.59 -21.68 6.22
CA ARG A 166 -3.39 -20.55 7.15
C ARG A 166 -4.04 -19.29 6.60
N SER A 167 -4.43 -18.38 7.50
CA SER A 167 -4.84 -17.02 7.13
C SER A 167 -3.59 -16.16 6.90
N GLY A 168 -2.84 -16.46 5.84
CA GLY A 168 -1.56 -15.82 5.54
C GLY A 168 -1.34 -15.61 4.05
N LEU A 169 -0.45 -14.69 3.72
CA LEU A 169 -0.03 -14.38 2.36
C LEU A 169 1.45 -14.65 2.19
N ARG A 170 1.80 -15.21 1.04
CA ARG A 170 3.17 -15.34 0.56
C ARG A 170 3.40 -14.31 -0.54
N VAL A 171 4.46 -13.53 -0.40
CA VAL A 171 5.01 -12.66 -1.42
C VAL A 171 6.24 -13.36 -1.99
N GLN A 172 6.23 -13.65 -3.29
CA GLN A 172 7.31 -14.38 -3.97
C GLN A 172 7.88 -13.51 -5.09
N ALA A 173 9.20 -13.37 -5.13
CA ALA A 173 9.94 -12.71 -6.18
C ALA A 173 10.53 -13.75 -7.14
N ASP A 174 10.43 -13.48 -8.44
CA ASP A 174 10.88 -14.37 -9.51
C ASP A 174 11.60 -13.59 -10.62
N GLY A 175 12.60 -14.23 -11.20
CA GLY A 175 13.38 -13.70 -12.33
C GLY A 175 14.22 -12.47 -11.98
N GLN A 176 14.81 -11.87 -13.00
CA GLN A 176 15.62 -10.65 -12.91
C GLN A 176 15.13 -9.64 -13.93
N ALA A 177 14.84 -8.42 -13.47
CA ALA A 177 14.43 -7.31 -14.32
C ALA A 177 15.61 -6.79 -15.15
N ASP A 178 15.28 -6.06 -16.21
CA ASP A 178 16.26 -5.37 -17.03
C ASP A 178 16.98 -4.28 -16.20
N ALA A 179 18.31 -4.39 -16.13
CA ALA A 179 19.17 -3.48 -15.37
C ALA A 179 19.04 -2.01 -15.81
N GLY A 180 18.61 -1.74 -17.06
CA GLY A 180 18.45 -0.38 -17.58
C GLY A 180 17.38 0.44 -16.86
N LEU A 181 16.28 -0.17 -16.42
CA LEU A 181 15.21 0.51 -15.68
C LEU A 181 15.56 0.67 -14.19
N ALA A 182 16.28 -0.30 -13.62
CA ALA A 182 16.68 -0.30 -12.21
C ALA A 182 17.55 0.93 -11.84
N ALA A 183 18.39 1.41 -12.77
CA ALA A 183 19.25 2.58 -12.56
C ALA A 183 18.48 3.89 -12.36
N PHE A 184 17.29 4.04 -12.94
CA PHE A 184 16.46 5.24 -12.79
C PHE A 184 15.74 5.31 -11.44
N ALA A 185 15.62 4.17 -10.73
CA ALA A 185 14.82 4.03 -9.52
C ALA A 185 15.64 4.15 -8.22
N SER A 186 16.94 4.45 -8.30
CA SER A 186 17.81 4.57 -7.13
C SER A 186 17.43 5.78 -6.27
N GLN A 187 16.69 5.55 -5.19
CA GLN A 187 16.51 6.53 -4.12
C GLN A 187 17.64 6.36 -3.09
N PRO A 188 18.09 7.44 -2.42
CA PRO A 188 19.16 7.41 -1.43
C PRO A 188 18.74 6.80 -0.07
N VAL A 189 17.60 6.13 0.00
CA VAL A 189 17.07 5.56 1.25
C VAL A 189 17.70 4.17 1.43
N PRO A 190 18.20 3.81 2.64
CA PRO A 190 18.72 2.48 2.89
C PRO A 190 17.66 1.41 2.56
N PRO A 191 18.07 0.28 1.96
CA PRO A 191 17.15 -0.76 1.54
C PRO A 191 16.40 -1.33 2.76
N LEU A 192 15.14 -1.71 2.57
CA LEU A 192 14.39 -2.37 3.62
C LEU A 192 14.92 -3.80 3.79
N ASP A 193 15.35 -4.17 4.98
CA ASP A 193 15.90 -5.50 5.28
C ASP A 193 14.88 -6.39 6.03
N ALA A 194 15.23 -7.67 6.17
CA ALA A 194 14.38 -8.63 6.88
C ALA A 194 14.26 -8.28 8.38
N ALA A 195 15.28 -7.66 8.98
CA ALA A 195 15.25 -7.27 10.39
C ALA A 195 14.20 -6.18 10.65
N ALA A 196 14.06 -5.21 9.74
CA ALA A 196 13.03 -4.19 9.78
C ALA A 196 11.62 -4.81 9.73
N LEU A 197 11.40 -5.78 8.83
CA LEU A 197 10.12 -6.49 8.73
C LEU A 197 9.78 -7.25 10.02
N LEU A 198 10.75 -7.96 10.59
CA LEU A 198 10.59 -8.68 11.86
C LEU A 198 10.36 -7.74 13.04
N CYS A 199 10.93 -6.53 13.02
CA CYS A 199 10.67 -5.50 14.03
C CYS A 199 9.22 -5.00 13.94
N LEU A 200 8.75 -4.69 12.73
CA LEU A 200 7.38 -4.24 12.50
C LEU A 200 6.35 -5.34 12.85
N ALA A 201 6.63 -6.60 12.46
CA ALA A 201 5.74 -7.73 12.74
C ALA A 201 5.55 -7.95 14.24
N ARG A 202 6.64 -7.96 15.01
CA ARG A 202 6.59 -8.06 16.47
C ARG A 202 5.79 -6.93 17.10
N HIS A 203 6.00 -5.69 16.66
CA HIS A 203 5.26 -4.54 17.17
C HIS A 203 3.75 -4.63 16.89
N GLY A 204 3.37 -5.11 15.71
CA GLY A 204 1.98 -5.32 15.32
C GLY A 204 1.32 -6.61 15.85
N GLY A 205 2.07 -7.46 16.58
CA GLY A 205 1.58 -8.78 17.01
C GLY A 205 1.34 -9.76 15.85
N ALA A 206 1.98 -9.52 14.70
CA ALA A 206 1.94 -10.36 13.52
C ALA A 206 3.16 -11.29 13.47
N HIS A 207 3.10 -12.31 12.63
CA HIS A 207 4.22 -13.21 12.40
C HIS A 207 4.65 -13.15 10.93
N VAL A 208 5.96 -13.02 10.72
CA VAL A 208 6.58 -12.91 9.39
C VAL A 208 7.78 -13.84 9.31
N GLN A 209 7.89 -14.54 8.19
CA GLN A 209 9.03 -15.36 7.84
C GLN A 209 9.62 -14.86 6.52
N CYS A 210 10.94 -14.72 6.47
CA CYS A 210 11.65 -14.30 5.27
C CYS A 210 12.57 -15.43 4.81
N GLY A 211 12.63 -15.66 3.50
CA GLY A 211 13.61 -16.53 2.88
C GLY A 211 14.17 -15.92 1.60
N ALA A 212 15.00 -16.68 0.90
CA ALA A 212 15.61 -16.20 -0.34
C ALA A 212 14.54 -16.00 -1.43
N GLY A 213 14.25 -14.74 -1.75
CA GLY A 213 13.26 -14.37 -2.77
C GLY A 213 11.80 -14.50 -2.34
N TRP A 214 11.51 -14.67 -1.04
CA TRP A 214 10.14 -14.75 -0.57
C TRP A 214 9.95 -14.23 0.85
N VAL A 215 8.73 -13.77 1.14
CA VAL A 215 8.28 -13.38 2.48
C VAL A 215 6.89 -13.97 2.71
N GLU A 216 6.71 -14.68 3.81
CA GLU A 216 5.41 -15.18 4.26
C GLU A 216 4.95 -14.39 5.48
N LEU A 217 3.68 -14.03 5.50
CA LEU A 217 3.07 -13.25 6.56
C LEU A 217 1.81 -13.97 7.03
N ASP A 218 1.73 -14.25 8.32
CA ASP A 218 0.47 -14.63 8.94
C ASP A 218 -0.30 -13.35 9.24
N ALA A 219 -1.53 -13.25 8.73
CA ALA A 219 -2.31 -12.03 8.91
C ALA A 219 -2.62 -11.81 10.39
N ALA A 220 -2.36 -10.60 10.87
CA ALA A 220 -2.67 -10.24 12.24
C ALA A 220 -4.20 -10.35 12.45
N PRO A 221 -4.68 -11.13 13.44
CA PRO A 221 -6.09 -11.17 13.73
C PRO A 221 -6.56 -9.77 14.10
N ALA A 222 -7.70 -9.34 13.54
CA ALA A 222 -8.32 -8.11 14.00
C ALA A 222 -8.57 -8.22 15.51
N ARG A 223 -8.12 -7.25 16.30
CA ARG A 223 -8.46 -7.22 17.72
C ARG A 223 -9.99 -7.10 17.82
N PRO A 224 -10.67 -7.88 18.67
CA PRO A 224 -12.10 -7.71 18.87
C PRO A 224 -12.35 -6.27 19.32
N ASP A 225 -13.32 -5.59 18.70
CA ASP A 225 -13.80 -4.31 19.17
C ASP A 225 -14.16 -4.45 20.65
N VAL A 226 -13.36 -3.83 21.52
CA VAL A 226 -13.75 -3.65 22.90
C VAL A 226 -14.81 -2.55 22.86
N THR A 227 -16.07 -2.95 22.67
CA THR A 227 -17.21 -2.06 22.91
C THR A 227 -17.11 -1.52 24.35
N PRO A 228 -17.18 -0.20 24.56
CA PRO A 228 -17.26 0.38 25.89
C PRO A 228 -18.56 0.02 26.61
#